data_AF-A0A839UR60-F1
#
_entry.id   AF-A0A839UR60-F1
#
_cell.length_a   1.000
_cell.length_b   1.000
_cell.length_c   1.000
_cell.angle_alpha   90.00
_cell.angle_beta   90.00
_cell.angle_gamma   90.00
#
_symmetry.space_group_name_H-M   'P 1'
#
loop_
_entity.id
_entity.type
_entity.pdbx_description
1 polymer ?
#
loop_
_entity_poly.entity_id
_entity_poly.type
_entity_poly.pdbx_seq_one_letter_code
_entity_poly.pdbx_strand_id
1 'polypeptide(L)'
;MYISNSNFTQVGLNNRMGQSVAIEIMCHRDASTDLVVVRVVDDVGARQLAKNIEYFAQQLLSLCESDPARLQIVEWREQESGANLWRWRFNWVADCPLDAKLTPVKAGHHKHVNGLLSSLAMAAA
;
A
#
# COMPACT_ATOMS: atom_id res chain seq x y z
N MET A 1 -9.25 -13.43 7.26
CA MET A 1 -7.94 -12.93 7.72
C MET A 1 -8.14 -11.49 8.16
N TYR A 2 -8.00 -11.18 9.44
CA TYR A 2 -8.20 -9.82 9.94
C TYR A 2 -6.89 -9.07 9.77
N ILE A 3 -6.85 -8.08 8.87
CA ILE A 3 -5.69 -7.20 8.74
C ILE A 3 -5.73 -6.24 9.93
N SER A 4 -4.71 -6.30 10.79
CA SER A 4 -4.59 -5.38 11.91
C SER A 4 -4.33 -3.96 11.39
N ASN A 5 -4.98 -2.96 12.00
CA ASN A 5 -4.79 -1.55 11.65
C ASN A 5 -3.41 -0.99 12.03
N SER A 6 -2.54 -1.84 12.59
CA SER A 6 -1.34 -1.42 13.31
C SER A 6 -0.08 -2.21 12.98
N ASN A 7 -0.16 -3.29 12.20
CA ASN A 7 0.99 -4.14 11.90
C ASN A 7 1.04 -4.54 10.43
N PHE A 8 2.25 -4.68 9.92
CA PHE A 8 2.47 -5.30 8.63
C PHE A 8 2.08 -6.77 8.67
N THR A 9 1.30 -7.18 7.68
CA THR A 9 0.76 -8.52 7.54
C THR A 9 1.06 -9.01 6.12
N GLN A 10 1.61 -10.22 6.00
CA GLN A 10 1.86 -10.85 4.72
C GLN A 10 0.55 -11.39 4.13
N VAL A 11 0.13 -10.87 2.98
CA VAL A 11 -1.05 -11.31 2.23
C VAL A 11 -0.64 -11.92 0.90
N GLY A 12 -1.42 -12.87 0.38
CA GLY A 12 -1.28 -13.36 -0.99
C GLY A 12 -2.20 -12.58 -1.92
N LEU A 13 -1.64 -11.83 -2.87
CA LEU A 13 -2.40 -11.17 -3.94
C LEU A 13 -2.12 -11.85 -5.27
N ASN A 14 -3.15 -12.04 -6.08
CA ASN A 14 -3.00 -12.62 -7.40
C ASN A 14 -2.49 -11.57 -8.39
N ASN A 15 -1.40 -11.90 -9.09
CA ASN A 15 -0.88 -11.06 -10.16
C ASN A 15 -1.78 -11.14 -11.42
N ARG A 16 -1.42 -10.42 -12.49
CA ARG A 16 -2.20 -10.41 -13.75
C ARG A 16 -2.36 -11.79 -14.42
N MET A 17 -1.53 -12.77 -14.05
CA MET A 17 -1.59 -14.15 -14.55
C MET A 17 -2.34 -15.09 -13.59
N GLY A 18 -2.94 -14.57 -12.53
CA GLY A 18 -3.65 -15.35 -11.51
C GLY A 18 -2.72 -16.07 -10.53
N GLN A 19 -1.41 -15.76 -10.52
CA GLN A 19 -0.47 -16.38 -9.58
C GLN A 19 -0.42 -15.61 -8.27
N SER A 20 -0.47 -16.32 -7.15
CA SER A 20 -0.35 -15.72 -5.82
C SER A 20 1.08 -15.19 -5.58
N VAL A 21 1.17 -13.90 -5.31
CA VAL A 21 2.38 -13.18 -4.92
C VAL A 21 2.23 -12.75 -3.46
N ALA A 22 3.18 -13.14 -2.62
CA ALA A 22 3.19 -12.69 -1.24
C ALA A 22 3.65 -11.24 -1.15
N ILE A 23 2.84 -10.40 -0.51
CA ILE A 23 3.08 -8.98 -0.34
C ILE A 23 2.82 -8.62 1.12
N GLU A 24 3.67 -7.79 1.69
CA GLU A 24 3.50 -7.34 3.06
C GLU A 24 2.83 -5.97 3.08
N ILE A 25 1.65 -5.90 3.72
CA ILE A 25 0.82 -4.71 3.74
C ILE A 25 0.41 -4.32 5.15
N MET A 26 0.11 -3.05 5.34
CA MET A 26 -0.56 -2.53 6.53
C MET A 26 -1.73 -1.67 6.06
N CYS A 27 -2.95 -1.98 6.49
CA CYS A 27 -4.10 -1.09 6.28
C CYS A 27 -4.23 -0.18 7.51
N HIS A 28 -4.60 1.09 7.31
CA HIS A 28 -4.98 2.01 8.36
C HIS A 28 -6.18 2.82 7.89
N ARG A 29 -7.25 2.81 8.68
CA ARG A 29 -8.48 3.55 8.35
C ARG A 29 -8.56 4.82 9.19
N ASP A 30 -8.69 5.95 8.51
CA ASP A 30 -9.00 7.25 9.08
C ASP A 30 -10.37 7.74 8.56
N ALA A 31 -10.90 8.81 9.15
CA ALA A 31 -12.22 9.36 8.86
C ALA A 31 -12.43 9.70 7.37
N SER A 32 -11.36 10.08 6.66
CA SER A 32 -11.44 10.52 5.25
C SER A 32 -10.62 9.66 4.28
N THR A 33 -9.78 8.76 4.76
CA THR A 33 -8.84 8.01 3.93
C THR A 33 -8.59 6.63 4.52
N ASP A 34 -8.58 5.61 3.67
CA ASP A 34 -8.08 4.28 4.01
C ASP A 34 -6.70 4.14 3.39
N LEU A 35 -5.67 4.22 4.22
CA LEU A 35 -4.28 4.11 3.81
C LEU A 35 -3.85 2.65 3.80
N VAL A 36 -3.30 2.21 2.68
CA VAL A 36 -2.60 0.92 2.57
C VAL A 36 -1.13 1.20 2.31
N VAL A 37 -0.29 0.76 3.24
CA VAL A 37 1.17 0.81 3.08
C VAL A 37 1.63 -0.56 2.62
N VAL A 38 2.27 -0.61 1.45
CA VAL A 38 2.89 -1.82 0.88
C VAL A 38 4.39 -1.75 1.13
N ARG A 39 4.93 -2.70 1.89
CA ARG A 39 6.37 -2.78 2.12
C ARG A 39 7.06 -3.43 0.93
N VAL A 40 8.13 -2.79 0.46
CA VAL A 40 8.95 -3.26 -0.66
C VAL A 40 10.41 -3.22 -0.25
N VAL A 41 11.05 -4.39 -0.27
CA VAL A 41 12.39 -4.60 0.28
C VAL A 41 13.50 -4.26 -0.74
N ASP A 42 13.22 -4.38 -2.05
CA ASP A 42 14.21 -4.13 -3.09
C ASP A 42 13.58 -3.60 -4.41
N ASP A 43 14.45 -3.17 -5.34
CA ASP A 43 14.04 -2.67 -6.66
C ASP A 43 13.35 -3.74 -7.51
N VAL A 44 13.64 -5.01 -7.28
CA VAL A 44 12.99 -6.12 -8.00
C VAL A 44 11.53 -6.22 -7.58
N GLY A 45 11.27 -6.19 -6.27
CA GLY A 45 9.93 -6.13 -5.67
C GLY A 45 9.17 -4.89 -6.12
N ALA A 46 9.82 -3.72 -6.17
CA ALA A 46 9.21 -2.48 -6.67
C ALA A 46 8.73 -2.62 -8.12
N ARG A 47 9.55 -3.22 -8.99
CA ARG A 47 9.20 -3.47 -10.39
C ARG A 47 8.10 -4.52 -10.53
N GLN A 48 8.09 -5.55 -9.68
CA GLN A 48 7.02 -6.57 -9.68
C GLN A 48 5.69 -5.97 -9.21
N LEU A 49 5.71 -5.15 -8.16
CA LEU A 49 4.56 -4.40 -7.67
C LEU A 49 4.00 -3.52 -8.79
N ALA A 50 4.86 -2.68 -9.40
CA ALA A 50 4.45 -1.76 -10.46
C ALA A 50 3.79 -2.45 -11.67
N LYS A 51 4.18 -3.67 -12.02
CA LYS A 51 3.61 -4.43 -13.15
C LYS A 51 2.22 -5.01 -12.88
N ASN A 52 1.81 -5.05 -11.62
CA ASN A 52 0.59 -5.73 -11.18
C ASN A 52 -0.28 -4.84 -10.29
N ILE A 53 0.05 -3.55 -10.17
CA ILE A 53 -0.51 -2.69 -9.14
C ILE A 53 -2.02 -2.49 -9.32
N GLU A 54 -2.53 -2.45 -10.55
CA GLU A 54 -3.96 -2.36 -10.83
C GLU A 54 -4.71 -3.60 -10.29
N TYR A 55 -4.19 -4.80 -10.58
CA TYR A 55 -4.77 -6.06 -10.08
C TYR A 55 -4.69 -6.15 -8.55
N PHE A 56 -3.60 -5.67 -7.98
CA PHE A 56 -3.44 -5.63 -6.53
C PHE A 56 -4.35 -4.59 -5.89
N ALA A 57 -4.52 -3.42 -6.49
CA ALA A 57 -5.36 -2.35 -5.95
C ALA A 57 -6.83 -2.80 -5.82
N GLN A 58 -7.35 -3.53 -6.80
CA GLN A 58 -8.71 -4.11 -6.73
C GLN A 58 -8.84 -5.14 -5.59
N GLN A 59 -7.83 -6.00 -5.39
CA GLN A 59 -7.84 -6.96 -4.29
C GLN A 59 -7.67 -6.26 -2.93
N LEU A 60 -6.86 -5.21 -2.86
CA LEU A 60 -6.64 -4.41 -1.65
C LEU A 60 -7.88 -3.63 -1.24
N LEU A 61 -8.68 -3.13 -2.18
CA LEU A 61 -10.01 -2.56 -1.89
C LEU A 61 -10.86 -3.54 -1.09
N SER A 62 -10.96 -4.77 -1.59
CA SER A 62 -11.75 -5.82 -0.96
C SER A 62 -11.16 -6.25 0.39
N LEU A 63 -9.85 -6.43 0.46
CA LEU A 63 -9.16 -6.89 1.67
C LEU A 63 -9.20 -5.88 2.82
N CYS A 64 -9.06 -4.58 2.52
CA CYS A 64 -9.12 -3.53 3.54
C CYS A 64 -10.55 -2.98 3.75
N GLU A 65 -11.57 -3.59 3.12
CA GLU A 65 -12.98 -3.14 3.18
C GLU A 65 -13.13 -1.63 2.87
N SER A 66 -12.46 -1.20 1.80
CA SER A 66 -12.40 0.20 1.38
C SER A 66 -13.18 0.43 0.08
N ASP A 67 -13.25 1.68 -0.34
CA ASP A 67 -13.81 2.10 -1.61
C ASP A 67 -12.78 2.92 -2.43
N PRO A 68 -12.95 3.00 -3.76
CA PRO A 68 -12.03 3.73 -4.64
C PRO A 68 -11.78 5.20 -4.27
N ALA A 69 -12.74 5.87 -3.64
CA ALA A 69 -12.64 7.29 -3.30
C ALA A 69 -11.81 7.50 -2.02
N ARG A 70 -11.77 6.51 -1.14
CA ARG A 70 -11.05 6.57 0.15
C ARG A 70 -9.69 5.89 0.10
N LEU A 71 -9.49 4.90 -0.78
CA LEU A 71 -8.28 4.10 -0.81
C LEU A 71 -7.06 4.91 -1.28
N GLN A 72 -6.02 4.96 -0.45
CA GLN A 72 -4.70 5.44 -0.82
C GLN A 72 -3.66 4.33 -0.65
N ILE A 73 -2.96 3.98 -1.73
CA ILE A 73 -1.87 3.01 -1.69
C ILE A 73 -0.53 3.76 -1.69
N VAL A 74 0.29 3.48 -0.69
CA VAL A 74 1.65 3.99 -0.55
C VAL A 74 2.63 2.83 -0.52
N GLU A 75 3.62 2.89 -1.38
CA GLU A 75 4.76 2.00 -1.38
C GLU A 75 5.83 2.54 -0.43
N TRP A 76 6.27 1.70 0.51
CA TRP A 76 7.34 1.96 1.45
C TRP A 76 8.58 1.17 1.03
N ARG A 77 9.57 1.88 0.48
CA ARG A 77 10.85 1.29 0.06
C ARG A 77 11.86 1.48 1.17
N GLU A 78 12.28 0.39 1.78
CA GLU A 78 13.40 0.41 2.72
C GLU A 78 14.72 0.60 1.94
N GLN A 79 15.55 1.54 2.37
CA GLN A 79 16.91 1.72 1.87
C GLN A 79 17.85 1.95 3.05
N GLU A 80 19.15 1.74 2.84
CA GLU A 80 20.18 1.89 3.87
C GLU A 80 20.21 3.31 4.48
N SER A 81 19.88 4.34 3.70
CA SER A 81 19.85 5.75 4.13
C SER A 81 18.51 6.19 4.73
N GLY A 82 17.54 5.29 4.82
CA GLY A 82 16.19 5.56 5.30
C GLY A 82 15.12 5.03 4.36
N ALA A 83 13.87 5.36 4.66
CA ALA A 83 12.74 4.92 3.86
C ALA A 83 12.27 5.97 2.85
N ASN A 84 12.03 5.54 1.62
CA ASN A 84 11.39 6.35 0.59
C ASN A 84 9.94 5.94 0.40
N LEU A 85 9.03 6.93 0.44
CA LEU A 85 7.61 6.73 0.23
C LEU A 85 7.18 7.17 -1.18
N TRP A 86 6.44 6.29 -1.85
CA TRP A 86 5.85 6.55 -3.16
C TRP A 86 4.34 6.33 -3.11
N ARG A 87 3.57 7.20 -3.76
CA ARG A 87 2.12 7.10 -3.83
C ARG A 87 1.68 6.60 -5.20
N TRP A 88 0.84 5.59 -5.18
CA TRP A 88 0.06 5.17 -6.34
C TRP A 88 -1.23 6.00 -6.44
N ARG A 89 -1.49 6.51 -7.64
CA ARG A 89 -2.77 7.11 -8.00
C ARG A 89 -3.39 6.26 -9.10
N PHE A 90 -4.69 6.05 -9.01
CA PHE A 90 -5.44 5.25 -9.95
C PHE A 90 -6.59 6.05 -10.52
N ASN A 91 -6.86 5.88 -11.81
CA ASN A 91 -8.16 6.23 -12.37
C ASN A 91 -9.07 5.02 -12.26
N TRP A 92 -10.18 5.17 -11.55
CA TRP A 92 -11.13 4.09 -11.28
C TRP A 92 -12.38 4.21 -12.17
N VAL A 93 -12.95 3.06 -12.54
CA VAL A 93 -14.32 2.92 -13.03
C VAL A 93 -15.01 1.89 -12.15
N ALA A 94 -15.95 2.36 -11.33
CA ALA A 94 -16.43 1.59 -10.18
C ALA A 94 -15.25 1.10 -9.33
N ASP A 95 -15.15 -0.20 -9.07
CA ASP A 95 -14.09 -0.85 -8.30
C ASP A 95 -12.89 -1.31 -9.15
N CYS A 96 -12.90 -1.00 -10.45
CA CYS A 96 -11.85 -1.43 -11.38
C CYS A 96 -10.85 -0.29 -11.65
N PRO A 97 -9.56 -0.46 -11.32
CA PRO A 97 -8.53 0.52 -11.65
C PRO A 97 -8.12 0.37 -13.11
N LEU A 98 -8.26 1.44 -13.91
CA LEU A 98 -7.94 1.45 -15.34
C LEU A 98 -6.47 1.74 -15.62
N ASP A 99 -5.88 2.62 -14.82
CA ASP A 99 -4.47 2.97 -14.90
C ASP A 99 -3.90 3.22 -13.51
N ALA A 100 -2.57 3.20 -13.43
CA ALA A 100 -1.83 3.55 -12.23
C ALA A 100 -0.66 4.49 -12.55
N LYS A 101 -0.47 5.48 -11.68
CA LYS A 101 0.66 6.41 -11.74
C LYS A 101 1.38 6.48 -10.41
N LEU A 102 2.69 6.24 -10.45
CA LEU A 102 3.56 6.36 -9.29
C LEU A 102 4.13 7.78 -9.17
N THR A 103 4.09 8.34 -7.96
CA THR A 103 4.70 9.65 -7.68
C THR A 103 5.35 9.68 -6.29
N PRO A 104 6.46 10.41 -6.09
CA PRO A 104 7.07 10.52 -4.78
C PRO A 104 6.14 11.24 -3.80
N VAL A 105 6.13 10.82 -2.54
CA VAL A 105 5.30 11.44 -1.50
C VAL A 105 5.95 12.76 -1.06
N LYS A 106 5.15 13.85 -1.05
CA LYS A 106 5.59 15.17 -0.60
C LYS A 106 5.97 15.15 0.88
N ALA A 107 6.95 15.97 1.28
CA ALA A 107 7.50 16.01 2.65
C ALA A 107 6.46 16.09 3.78
N GLY A 108 5.40 16.90 3.64
CA GLY A 108 4.34 16.99 4.66
C GLY A 108 3.56 15.69 4.86
N HIS A 109 3.21 15.02 3.76
CA HIS A 109 2.52 13.73 3.81
C HIS A 109 3.46 12.60 4.20
N HIS A 110 4.74 12.72 3.87
CA HIS A 110 5.79 11.82 4.31
C HIS A 110 5.91 11.81 5.85
N LYS A 111 5.84 12.98 6.48
CA LYS A 111 5.83 13.10 7.94
C LYS A 111 4.61 12.43 8.57
N HIS A 112 3.42 12.58 7.97
CA HIS A 112 2.21 11.94 8.47
C HIS A 112 2.31 10.41 8.39
N VAL A 113 2.68 9.86 7.23
CA VAL A 113 2.82 8.40 7.06
C VAL A 113 3.94 7.85 7.96
N ASN A 114 5.08 8.53 8.06
CA ASN A 114 6.13 8.11 9.00
C ASN A 114 5.69 8.21 10.46
N GLY A 115 4.99 9.28 10.85
CA GLY A 115 4.48 9.44 12.20
C GLY A 115 3.51 8.31 12.57
N LEU A 116 2.68 7.89 11.62
CA LEU A 116 1.81 6.72 11.73
C LEU A 116 2.62 5.43 11.85
N LEU A 117 3.60 5.19 10.98
CA LEU A 117 4.45 4.00 11.07
C LEU A 117 5.21 3.94 12.41
N SER A 118 5.71 5.08 12.90
CA SER A 118 6.42 5.18 14.18
C SER A 118 5.50 4.95 15.38
N SER A 119 4.29 5.52 15.38
CA SER A 119 3.32 5.31 16.48
C SER A 119 2.84 3.86 16.53
N LEU A 120 2.70 3.21 15.37
CA LEU A 120 2.33 1.82 15.27
C LEU A 120 3.46 0.87 15.72
N ALA A 121 4.72 1.15 15.37
CA ALA A 121 5.87 0.41 15.87
C ALA A 121 5.99 0.49 17.41
N MET A 122 5.66 1.64 18.01
CA MET A 122 5.62 1.80 19.46
C MET A 122 4.47 1.05 20.14
N ALA A 123 3.33 0.86 19.46
CA ALA A 123 2.17 0.14 20.00
C ALA A 123 2.33 -1.39 19.98
N ALA A 124 3.34 -1.90 19.25
CA ALA A 124 3.66 -3.32 19.15
C ALA A 124 4.72 -3.80 20.17
N ALA A 125 5.25 -2.90 21.00
CA ALA A 125 6.24 -3.16 22.05
C ALA A 125 5.60 -3.19 23.45
#